data_AF-A0A1S6QHW8-F1
#
_entry.id   AF-A0A1S6QHW8-F1
#
_cell.length_a   1.000
_cell.length_b   1.000
_cell.length_c   1.000
_cell.angle_alpha   90.00
_cell.angle_beta   90.00
_cell.angle_gamma   90.00
#
_symmetry.space_group_name_H-M   'P 1'
#
loop_
_entity.id
_entity.type
_entity.pdbx_description
1 polymer ?
#
loop_
_entity_poly.entity_id
_entity_poly.type
_entity_poly.pdbx_seq_one_letter_code
_entity_poly.pdbx_strand_id
1 'polypeptide(L)' 'MSVKVRHLFGLAAIICFLIAAAIWFVHFQSHTVEQLMPVIGHNRPNGAFGWSLVIGVILLIIPNFFSKQK' A
#
# COMPACT_ATOMS: atom_id res chain seq x y z
N MET A 1 14.05 -15.13 -8.81
CA MET A 1 12.61 -15.03 -9.18
C MET A 1 12.49 -14.67 -10.65
N SER A 2 11.44 -15.12 -11.37
CA SER A 2 11.25 -14.77 -12.80
C SER A 2 10.85 -13.30 -12.96
N VAL A 3 11.27 -12.66 -14.06
CA VAL A 3 10.96 -11.26 -14.38
C VAL A 3 9.44 -11.01 -14.39
N LYS A 4 8.66 -11.96 -14.94
CA LYS A 4 7.19 -11.89 -14.97
C LYS A 4 6.57 -11.80 -13.57
N VAL A 5 7.11 -12.56 -12.62
CA VAL A 5 6.64 -12.58 -11.23
C VAL A 5 6.92 -11.23 -10.56
N ARG A 6 8.12 -10.65 -10.76
CA ARG A 6 8.45 -9.32 -10.25
C ARG A 6 7.50 -8.23 -10.77
N HIS A 7 7.13 -8.28 -12.06
CA HIS A 7 6.14 -7.34 -12.62
C HIS A 7 4.75 -7.51 -12.02
N LEU A 8 4.31 -8.75 -11.75
CA LEU A 8 3.05 -9.02 -11.06
C LEU A 8 3.01 -8.39 -9.66
N PHE A 9 4.09 -8.54 -8.88
CA PHE A 9 4.21 -7.87 -7.58
C PHE A 9 4.18 -6.34 -7.70
N GLY A 10 4.86 -5.78 -8.70
CA GLY A 10 4.83 -4.34 -8.97
C GLY A 10 3.44 -3.82 -9.32
N LEU A 11 2.71 -4.53 -10.19
CA LEU A 11 1.34 -4.19 -10.56
C LEU A 11 0.39 -4.29 -9.36
N ALA A 12 0.49 -5.36 -8.57
CA ALA A 12 -0.30 -5.52 -7.35
C ALA A 12 -0.03 -4.40 -6.34
N ALA A 13 1.24 -3.99 -6.17
CA ALA A 13 1.61 -2.85 -5.33
C ALA A 13 0.96 -1.55 -5.82
N ILE A 14 1.02 -1.27 -7.13
CA ILE A 14 0.38 -0.09 -7.73
C ILE A 14 -1.12 -0.07 -7.43
N ILE A 15 -1.81 -1.21 -7.59
CA ILE A 15 -3.25 -1.32 -7.28
C ILE A 15 -3.52 -0.97 -5.82
N CYS A 16 -2.72 -1.49 -4.88
CA CYS A 16 -2.87 -1.16 -3.46
C CYS A 16 -2.69 0.35 -3.18
N PHE A 17 -1.73 1.01 -3.82
CA PHE A 17 -1.55 2.45 -3.69
C PHE A 17 -2.70 3.25 -4.30
N LEU A 18 -3.25 2.81 -5.43
CA LEU A 18 -4.44 3.44 -6.04
C LEU A 18 -5.67 3.32 -5.12
N ILE A 19 -5.87 2.18 -4.47
CA ILE A 19 -6.94 2.00 -3.49
C ILE A 19 -6.74 2.94 -2.30
N ALA A 20 -5.52 3.02 -1.75
CA ALA A 20 -5.22 3.94 -0.66
C ALA A 20 -5.46 5.41 -1.06
N ALA A 21 -5.05 5.80 -2.28
CA ALA A 21 -5.27 7.15 -2.81
C ALA A 21 -6.77 7.45 -3.01
N ALA A 22 -7.56 6.50 -3.48
CA ALA A 22 -9.00 6.65 -3.62
C ALA A 22 -9.69 6.84 -2.26
N ILE A 23 -9.32 6.03 -1.25
CA ILE A 23 -9.86 6.16 0.11
C ILE A 23 -9.46 7.52 0.71
N TRP A 24 -8.20 7.93 0.53
CA TRP A 24 -7.74 9.26 0.93
C TRP A 24 -8.59 10.38 0.31
N PHE A 25 -8.82 10.31 -1.00
CA PHE A 25 -9.61 11.31 -1.72
C PHE A 25 -11.07 11.38 -1.22
N VAL A 26 -11.70 10.23 -0.97
CA VAL A 26 -13.07 10.16 -0.42
C VAL A 26 -13.14 10.82 0.95
N HIS A 27 -12.21 10.51 1.87
CA HIS A 27 -12.17 11.13 3.19
C HIS A 27 -11.80 12.61 3.13
N PHE A 28 -10.95 13.01 2.19
CA PHE A 28 -10.60 14.41 1.94
C PHE A 28 -11.83 15.21 1.52
N GLN A 29 -12.62 14.73 0.55
CA GLN A 29 -13.85 15.40 0.14
C GLN A 29 -14.91 15.40 1.24
N SER A 30 -14.97 14.33 2.05
CA SER A 30 -15.92 14.21 3.15
C SER A 30 -15.52 14.99 4.40
N HIS A 31 -14.36 15.68 4.40
CA HIS A 31 -13.80 16.36 5.57
C HIS A 31 -13.65 15.44 6.80
N THR A 32 -13.43 14.13 6.56
CA THR A 32 -13.26 13.11 7.61
C THR A 32 -11.84 12.55 7.63
N VAL A 33 -10.86 13.38 7.26
CA VAL A 33 -9.43 13.00 7.19
C VAL A 33 -8.88 12.60 8.56
N GLU A 34 -9.48 13.10 9.65
CA GLU A 34 -9.18 12.70 11.02
C GLU A 34 -9.37 11.20 11.26
N GLN A 35 -10.23 10.52 10.50
CA GLN A 35 -10.39 9.06 10.56
C GLN A 35 -9.16 8.33 10.01
N LEU A 36 -8.33 8.99 9.22
CA LEU A 36 -7.06 8.47 8.68
C LEU A 36 -5.86 8.84 9.58
N MET A 37 -6.03 9.74 10.56
CA MET A 37 -4.96 10.11 11.50
C MET A 37 -4.36 8.94 12.30
N PRO A 38 -5.10 7.88 12.70
CA PRO A 38 -4.48 6.73 13.34
C PRO A 38 -3.41 6.04 12.47
N VAL A 39 -3.61 6.07 11.14
CA VAL A 39 -2.66 5.50 10.18
C VAL A 39 -1.43 6.38 10.04
N ILE A 40 -1.61 7.70 9.91
CA ILE A 40 -0.51 8.65 9.66
C ILE A 40 0.25 9.01 10.94
N GLY A 41 -0.47 9.32 12.02
CA GLY A 41 0.10 9.87 13.25
C GLY A 41 0.54 8.82 14.27
N HIS A 42 -0.03 7.61 14.22
CA HIS A 42 0.25 6.55 15.21
C HIS A 42 0.82 5.27 14.59
N ASN A 43 1.10 5.26 13.28
CA ASN A 43 1.58 4.09 12.54
C ASN A 43 0.72 2.83 12.76
N ARG A 44 -0.58 3.01 13.00
CA ARG A 44 -1.51 1.89 13.18
C ARG A 44 -2.25 1.65 11.87
N PRO A 45 -1.97 0.55 11.13
CA PRO A 45 -2.77 0.22 9.96
C PRO A 45 -4.20 -0.07 10.41
N ASN A 46 -5.07 0.91 10.21
CA ASN A 46 -6.48 0.84 10.56
C ASN A 46 -7.32 0.98 9.30
N GLY A 47 -8.32 0.11 9.17
CA GLY A 47 -9.21 0.05 8.01
C GLY A 47 -8.50 -0.26 6.68
N ALA A 48 -9.25 -0.14 5.59
CA ALA A 48 -8.76 -0.45 4.25
C ALA A 48 -7.62 0.49 3.82
N PHE A 49 -7.59 1.74 4.28
CA PHE A 49 -6.51 2.69 3.94
C PHE A 49 -5.15 2.23 4.46
N GLY A 50 -5.05 1.95 5.77
CA GLY A 50 -3.79 1.56 6.39
C GLY A 50 -3.24 0.23 5.87
N TRP A 51 -4.11 -0.77 5.71
CA TRP A 51 -3.70 -2.07 5.19
C TRP A 51 -3.31 -2.01 3.71
N SER A 52 -3.96 -1.17 2.90
CA SER A 52 -3.58 -0.99 1.50
C SER A 52 -2.17 -0.40 1.36
N LEU A 53 -1.79 0.55 2.23
CA LEU A 53 -0.43 1.09 2.26
C LEU A 53 0.60 0.04 2.68
N VAL A 54 0.32 -0.72 3.76
CA VAL A 54 1.22 -1.77 4.25
C VAL A 54 1.45 -2.86 3.20
N ILE A 55 0.37 -3.36 2.60
CA ILE A 55 0.45 -4.40 1.56
C ILE A 55 1.19 -3.87 0.33
N GLY A 56 0.92 -2.64 -0.10
CA GLY A 56 1.64 -2.01 -1.22
C GLY A 56 3.15 -1.94 -0.99
N VAL A 57 3.58 -1.56 0.22
CA VAL A 57 5.00 -1.53 0.60
C VAL A 57 5.61 -2.94 0.65
N ILE A 58 4.92 -3.91 1.26
CA ILE A 58 5.39 -5.31 1.32
C ILE A 58 5.59 -5.87 -0.09
N LEU A 59 4.65 -5.63 -1.00
CA LEU A 59 4.72 -6.08 -2.39
C LEU A 59 5.85 -5.43 -3.19
N LEU A 60 6.31 -4.22 -2.81
CA LEU A 60 7.51 -3.60 -3.39
C LEU A 60 8.80 -4.20 -2.83
N ILE A 61 8.80 -4.56 -1.54
CA ILE A 61 10.02 -4.99 -0.83
C ILE A 61 10.33 -6.47 -1.11
N ILE A 62 9.34 -7.36 -1.00
CA ILE A 62 9.49 -8.81 -1.18
C ILE A 62 10.24 -9.18 -2.47
N PRO A 63 9.86 -8.66 -3.65
CA PRO A 63 10.55 -8.96 -4.90
C PRO A 63 12.05 -8.67 -4.87
N ASN A 64 12.44 -7.57 -4.22
CA ASN A 64 13.83 -7.13 -4.16
C ASN A 64 14.68 -7.99 -3.23
N PHE A 65 14.10 -8.47 -2.12
CA PHE A 65 14.78 -9.40 -1.21
C PHE A 65 15.02 -10.76 -1.88
N PHE A 66 14.00 -11.35 -2.52
CA PHE A 66 14.15 -12.65 -3.20
C PHE A 66 14.94 -12.58 -4.53
N SER A 67 15.10 -11.39 -5.10
CA SER A 67 16.00 -11.17 -6.23
C SER A 67 17.48 -11.08 -5.83
N LYS A 68 17.79 -10.67 -4.59
CA LYS A 68 19.17 -10.57 -4.09
C LYS A 68 19.73 -11.88 -3.51
N GLN A 69 18.87 -12.84 -3.19
CA GLN A 69 19.29 -14.16 -2.68
C GLN A 69 19.59 -15.20 -3.78
N LYS A 70 19.87 -14.76 -5.01
CA LYS A 70 20.33 -15.59 -6.12
C LYS A 70 21.65 -15.05 -6.65
#